data_AF-A0A016RV84-F1
#
_entry.id   AF-A0A016RV84-F1
#
_cell.length_a   1.000
_cell.length_b   1.000
_cell.length_c   1.000
_cell.angle_alpha   90.00
_cell.angle_beta   90.00
_cell.angle_gamma   90.00
#
_symmetry.space_group_name_H-M   'P 1'
#
loop_
_entity.id
_entity.type
_entity.pdbx_description
1 polymer ?
#
loop_
_entity_poly.entity_id
_entity_poly.type
_entity_poly.pdbx_seq_one_letter_code
_entity_poly.pdbx_strand_id
1 'polypeptide(L)'
;MAGGYKSSLHCYTNSTRTHEACAEKNRQDALDVNQHCQREGASKETMLHAFLADKSPANWQLYRMAKKEAKKAVAAAKASRFEDLYRKLDTRKRERDLYKLARTRDRQTQDVVKFVGINDEEGNLITDRKKVAER
;
A
#
# COMPACT_ATOMS: atom_id res chain seq x y z
N MET A 1 61.53 -14.13 6.78
CA MET A 1 60.53 -13.06 7.00
C MET A 1 59.17 -13.58 6.54
N ALA A 2 58.46 -14.31 7.38
CA ALA A 2 57.10 -14.80 7.09
C ALA A 2 56.10 -13.97 7.89
N GLY A 3 55.52 -12.95 7.26
CA GLY A 3 54.47 -12.11 7.84
C GLY A 3 53.10 -12.58 7.38
N GLY A 4 52.36 -13.22 8.26
CA GLY A 4 51.11 -13.92 7.98
C GLY A 4 49.94 -13.03 7.55
N TYR A 5 49.19 -13.54 6.58
CA TYR A 5 47.86 -13.08 6.19
C TYR A 5 46.89 -13.27 7.37
N LYS A 6 46.55 -12.17 8.06
CA LYS A 6 45.51 -12.16 9.08
C LYS A 6 44.13 -12.23 8.40
N SER A 7 43.59 -13.45 8.34
CA SER A 7 42.17 -13.81 8.46
C SER A 7 41.17 -12.66 8.30
N SER A 8 40.67 -12.47 7.08
CA SER A 8 39.44 -11.74 6.77
C SER A 8 38.24 -12.65 7.04
N LEU A 9 37.91 -12.89 8.31
CA LEU A 9 36.74 -13.67 8.72
C LEU A 9 36.24 -13.14 10.07
N HIS A 10 35.80 -11.87 10.12
CA HIS A 10 35.05 -11.34 11.27
C HIS A 10 34.10 -10.21 10.84
N CYS A 11 33.04 -10.57 10.10
CA CYS A 11 31.82 -9.76 10.00
C CYS A 11 30.71 -10.54 9.28
N TYR A 12 30.27 -11.66 9.86
CA TYR A 12 29.09 -12.41 9.37
C TYR A 12 28.10 -12.75 10.50
N THR A 13 27.87 -11.84 11.44
CA THR A 13 26.83 -12.03 12.50
C THR A 13 26.12 -10.76 12.98
N ASN A 14 26.50 -9.55 12.53
CA ASN A 14 25.84 -8.29 12.96
C ASN A 14 24.64 -7.86 12.10
N SER A 15 24.31 -8.59 11.03
CA SER A 15 23.25 -8.22 10.07
C SER A 15 21.84 -8.64 10.52
N THR A 16 21.70 -9.79 11.17
CA THR A 16 20.38 -10.33 11.57
C THR A 16 19.81 -9.65 12.81
N ARG A 17 20.63 -9.40 13.83
CA ARG A 17 20.22 -8.72 15.08
C ARG A 17 19.77 -7.27 14.84
N THR A 18 20.39 -6.61 13.88
CA THR A 18 20.03 -5.23 13.48
C THR A 18 18.77 -5.20 12.62
N HIS A 19 18.58 -6.19 11.74
CA HIS A 19 17.35 -6.34 10.95
C HIS A 19 16.14 -6.73 11.81
N GLU A 20 16.31 -7.63 12.78
CA GLU A 20 15.28 -8.03 13.75
C GLU A 20 14.87 -6.85 14.64
N ALA A 21 15.82 -6.09 15.19
CA ALA A 21 15.53 -4.89 15.98
C ALA A 21 14.80 -3.81 15.15
N CYS A 22 15.16 -3.65 13.87
CA CYS A 22 14.48 -2.73 12.96
C CYS A 22 13.04 -3.20 12.65
N ALA A 23 12.84 -4.51 12.46
CA ALA A 23 11.51 -5.10 12.26
C ALA A 23 10.63 -5.00 13.51
N GLU A 24 11.21 -5.13 14.69
CA GLU A 24 10.53 -4.98 15.97
C GLU A 24 10.11 -3.54 16.24
N LYS A 25 11.02 -2.58 15.97
CA LYS A 25 10.70 -1.16 16.04
C LYS A 25 9.56 -0.79 15.10
N ASN A 26 9.61 -1.24 13.84
CA ASN A 26 8.53 -0.99 12.87
C ASN A 26 7.19 -1.60 13.31
N ARG A 27 7.21 -2.77 13.97
CA ARG A 27 6.00 -3.36 14.57
C ARG A 27 5.46 -2.49 15.70
N GLN A 28 6.33 -2.02 16.59
CA GLN A 28 5.93 -1.17 17.70
C GLN A 28 5.36 0.18 17.22
N ASP A 29 6.06 0.84 16.29
CA ASP A 29 5.61 2.10 15.69
C ASP A 29 4.21 1.95 15.05
N ALA A 30 3.95 0.82 14.38
CA ALA A 30 2.64 0.51 13.81
C ALA A 30 1.54 0.31 14.87
N LEU A 31 1.88 -0.31 16.01
CA LEU A 31 0.95 -0.47 17.14
C LEU A 31 0.63 0.89 17.77
N ASP A 32 1.63 1.73 17.98
CA ASP A 32 1.48 3.05 18.60
C ASP A 32 0.60 3.97 17.75
N VAL A 33 0.81 3.96 16.42
CA VAL A 33 -0.01 4.70 15.45
C VAL A 33 -1.46 4.21 15.45
N ASN A 34 -1.69 2.89 15.53
CA ASN A 34 -3.04 2.32 15.61
C ASN A 34 -3.74 2.73 16.92
N GLN A 35 -3.06 2.61 18.06
CA GLN A 35 -3.57 3.03 19.36
C GLN A 35 -3.91 4.54 19.38
N HIS A 36 -3.09 5.38 18.76
CA HIS A 36 -3.39 6.81 18.64
C HIS A 36 -4.67 7.06 17.84
N CYS A 37 -4.83 6.42 16.67
CA CYS A 37 -6.05 6.53 15.86
C CYS A 37 -7.30 6.08 16.63
N GLN A 38 -7.20 5.00 17.39
CA GLN A 38 -8.31 4.49 18.21
C GLN A 38 -8.69 5.45 19.33
N ARG A 39 -7.71 6.03 20.03
CA ARG A 39 -7.95 7.02 21.10
C ARG A 39 -8.68 8.26 20.58
N GLU A 40 -8.20 8.83 19.47
CA GLU A 40 -8.86 10.00 18.87
C GLU A 40 -10.25 9.65 18.31
N GLY A 41 -10.38 8.44 17.74
CA GLY A 41 -11.67 7.90 17.31
C GLY A 41 -12.68 7.82 18.46
N ALA A 42 -12.26 7.26 19.61
CA ALA A 42 -13.08 7.16 20.81
C ALA A 42 -13.44 8.53 21.39
N SER A 43 -12.49 9.46 21.46
CA SER A 43 -12.73 10.85 21.90
C SER A 43 -13.76 11.57 21.01
N LYS A 44 -13.72 11.34 19.70
CA LYS A 44 -14.75 11.84 18.77
C LYS A 44 -16.12 11.22 19.06
N GLU A 45 -16.21 9.92 19.34
CA GLU A 45 -17.49 9.27 19.69
C GLU A 45 -18.04 9.80 21.03
N THR A 46 -17.22 9.96 22.06
CA THR A 46 -17.68 10.49 23.36
C THR A 46 -18.23 11.91 23.23
N MET A 47 -17.53 12.78 22.50
CA MET A 47 -18.01 14.15 22.25
C MET A 47 -19.25 14.20 21.35
N LEU A 48 -19.40 13.24 20.42
CA LEU A 48 -20.62 13.09 19.64
C LEU A 48 -21.81 12.75 20.54
N HIS A 49 -21.66 11.77 21.44
CA HIS A 49 -22.70 11.41 22.40
C HIS A 49 -23.09 12.59 23.29
N ALA A 50 -22.12 13.35 23.81
CA ALA A 50 -22.39 14.56 24.61
C ALA A 50 -23.17 15.61 23.81
N PHE A 51 -22.80 15.86 22.54
CA PHE A 51 -23.52 16.79 21.67
C PHE A 51 -24.93 16.32 21.31
N LEU A 52 -25.14 15.01 21.15
CA LEU A 52 -26.46 14.46 20.88
C LEU A 52 -27.38 14.52 22.12
N ALA A 53 -26.81 14.39 23.31
CA ALA A 53 -27.55 14.56 24.57
C ALA A 53 -27.91 16.03 24.84
N ASP A 54 -26.97 16.95 24.61
CA ASP A 54 -27.16 18.39 24.75
C ASP A 54 -26.57 19.12 23.54
N LYS A 55 -27.46 19.70 22.72
CA LYS A 55 -27.13 20.40 21.48
C LYS A 55 -26.54 21.80 21.69
N SER A 56 -26.02 22.06 22.89
CA SER A 56 -25.30 23.29 23.23
C SER A 56 -24.18 23.62 22.22
N PRO A 57 -23.98 24.92 21.91
CA PRO A 57 -22.86 25.37 21.09
C PRO A 57 -21.49 24.92 21.62
N ALA A 58 -21.32 24.77 22.93
CA ALA A 58 -20.09 24.29 23.53
C ALA A 58 -19.79 22.83 23.13
N ASN A 59 -20.79 21.96 23.27
CA ASN A 59 -20.66 20.54 22.89
C ASN A 59 -20.42 20.38 21.38
N TRP A 60 -21.05 21.24 20.57
CA TRP A 60 -20.79 21.29 19.13
C TRP A 60 -19.31 21.59 18.81
N GLN A 61 -18.71 22.59 19.48
CA GLN A 61 -17.30 22.92 19.28
C GLN A 61 -16.38 21.79 19.72
N LEU A 62 -16.64 21.17 20.88
CA LEU A 62 -15.86 20.04 21.39
C LEU A 62 -15.89 18.86 20.42
N TYR A 63 -17.07 18.48 19.92
CA TYR A 63 -17.20 17.44 18.89
C TYR A 63 -16.45 17.80 17.61
N ARG A 64 -16.57 19.04 17.14
CA ARG A 64 -15.88 19.50 15.93
C ARG A 64 -14.35 19.41 16.07
N MET A 65 -13.81 19.77 17.23
CA MET A 65 -12.39 19.66 17.54
C MET A 65 -11.95 18.19 17.57
N ALA A 66 -12.63 17.34 18.33
CA ALA A 66 -12.30 15.91 18.41
C ALA A 66 -12.38 15.21 17.05
N LYS A 67 -13.39 15.56 16.23
CA LYS A 67 -13.51 15.07 14.85
C LYS A 67 -12.34 15.50 13.96
N LYS A 68 -11.83 16.71 14.15
CA LYS A 68 -10.66 17.21 13.40
C LYS A 68 -9.40 16.45 13.81
N GLU A 69 -9.19 16.23 15.10
CA GLU A 69 -8.02 15.48 15.60
C GLU A 69 -8.07 14.00 15.18
N ALA A 70 -9.22 13.34 15.25
CA ALA A 70 -9.38 11.98 14.73
C ALA A 70 -9.05 11.88 13.23
N LYS A 71 -9.49 12.84 12.43
CA LYS A 71 -9.15 12.89 11.00
C LYS A 71 -7.65 13.09 10.77
N LYS A 72 -7.01 13.99 11.54
CA LYS A 72 -5.57 14.21 11.46
C LYS A 72 -4.78 12.97 11.83
N ALA A 73 -5.14 12.30 12.92
CA ALA A 73 -4.49 11.07 13.37
C ALA A 73 -4.55 9.99 12.28
N VAL A 74 -5.73 9.76 11.70
CA VAL A 74 -5.90 8.80 10.59
C VAL A 74 -5.09 9.21 9.35
N ALA A 75 -5.07 10.50 9.01
CA ALA A 75 -4.28 10.99 7.86
C ALA A 75 -2.78 10.80 8.09
N ALA A 76 -2.27 11.13 9.28
CA ALA A 76 -0.87 10.95 9.67
C ALA A 76 -0.49 9.46 9.66
N ALA A 77 -1.36 8.58 10.17
CA ALA A 77 -1.16 7.14 10.13
C ALA A 77 -1.03 6.61 8.70
N LYS A 78 -1.92 7.05 7.80
CA LYS A 78 -1.85 6.70 6.38
C LYS A 78 -0.57 7.24 5.72
N ALA A 79 -0.23 8.49 5.99
CA ALA A 79 0.99 9.11 5.48
C ALA A 79 2.23 8.32 5.90
N SER A 80 2.39 8.03 7.19
CA SER A 80 3.50 7.23 7.72
C SER A 80 3.57 5.84 7.10
N ARG A 81 2.44 5.13 6.99
CA ARG A 81 2.41 3.78 6.40
C ARG A 81 2.89 3.75 4.95
N PHE A 82 2.60 4.79 4.19
CA PHE A 82 2.92 4.86 2.76
C PHE A 82 4.11 5.78 2.45
N GLU A 83 4.74 6.40 3.45
CA GLU A 83 5.86 7.34 3.28
C GLU A 83 7.00 6.69 2.51
N ASP A 84 7.40 5.49 2.91
CA ASP A 84 8.43 4.70 2.27
C ASP A 84 8.09 4.33 0.81
N LEU A 85 6.81 4.08 0.54
CA LEU A 85 6.34 3.79 -0.81
C LEU A 85 6.42 5.05 -1.67
N TYR A 86 5.93 6.19 -1.17
CA TYR A 86 5.98 7.47 -1.89
C TYR A 86 7.41 7.92 -2.14
N ARG A 87 8.30 7.81 -1.14
CA ARG A 87 9.74 8.10 -1.29
C ARG A 87 10.38 7.25 -2.39
N LYS A 88 10.01 5.97 -2.49
CA LYS A 88 10.51 5.08 -3.55
C LYS A 88 9.93 5.47 -4.92
N LEU A 89 8.66 5.84 -4.99
CA LEU A 89 7.99 6.25 -6.23
C LEU A 89 8.52 7.58 -6.78
N ASP A 90 9.01 8.48 -5.92
CA ASP A 90 9.60 9.75 -6.31
C ASP A 90 10.92 9.59 -7.11
N THR A 91 11.43 8.35 -7.22
CA THR A 91 12.57 8.04 -8.08
C THR A 91 12.11 7.70 -9.51
N ARG A 92 12.67 8.40 -10.51
CA ARG A 92 12.37 8.16 -11.95
C ARG A 92 12.50 6.69 -12.39
N LYS A 93 13.38 5.92 -11.74
CA LYS A 93 13.56 4.50 -12.03
C LYS A 93 12.34 3.68 -11.62
N ARG A 94 11.83 3.88 -10.40
CA ARG A 94 10.68 3.15 -9.87
C ARG A 94 9.37 3.57 -10.53
N GLU A 95 9.20 4.84 -10.86
CA GLU A 95 8.09 5.34 -11.68
C GLU A 95 8.03 4.60 -13.02
N ARG A 96 9.19 4.50 -13.71
CA ARG A 96 9.31 3.76 -14.98
C ARG A 96 8.99 2.28 -14.82
N ASP A 97 9.40 1.66 -13.71
CA ASP A 97 9.09 0.26 -13.43
C ASP A 97 7.58 0.04 -13.18
N LEU A 98 6.91 1.00 -12.52
CA LEU A 98 5.46 0.98 -12.33
C LEU A 98 4.72 1.10 -13.68
N TYR A 99 5.17 2.01 -14.54
CA TYR A 99 4.64 2.17 -15.90
C TYR A 99 4.80 0.88 -16.73
N LYS A 100 5.97 0.25 -16.68
CA LYS A 100 6.22 -1.04 -17.34
C LYS A 100 5.27 -2.12 -16.82
N LEU A 101 5.11 -2.23 -15.50
CA LEU A 101 4.20 -3.21 -14.89
C LEU A 101 2.74 -2.99 -15.33
N ALA A 102 2.28 -1.74 -15.30
CA ALA A 102 0.94 -1.37 -15.75
C ALA A 102 0.74 -1.73 -17.23
N ARG A 103 1.73 -1.43 -18.08
CA ARG A 103 1.67 -1.74 -19.52
C ARG A 103 1.70 -3.23 -19.80
N THR A 104 2.45 -4.02 -19.03
CA THR A 104 2.43 -5.48 -19.13
C THR A 104 1.06 -6.05 -18.75
N ARG A 105 0.45 -5.55 -17.68
CA ARG A 105 -0.91 -5.98 -17.27
C ARG A 105 -1.96 -5.63 -18.33
N ASP A 106 -1.92 -4.42 -18.88
CA ASP A 106 -2.79 -3.98 -19.98
C ASP A 106 -2.64 -4.86 -21.23
N ARG A 107 -1.41 -5.25 -21.58
CA ARG A 107 -1.17 -6.20 -22.67
C ARG A 107 -1.75 -7.58 -22.36
N GLN A 108 -1.55 -8.08 -21.14
CA GLN A 108 -2.06 -9.40 -20.71
C GLN A 108 -3.59 -9.47 -20.76
N THR A 109 -4.30 -8.40 -20.40
CA THR A 109 -5.77 -8.36 -20.50
C THR A 109 -6.26 -8.25 -21.94
N GLN A 110 -5.54 -7.52 -22.81
CA GLN A 110 -5.88 -7.44 -24.23
C GLN A 110 -5.65 -8.75 -24.98
N ASP A 111 -4.67 -9.55 -24.58
CA ASP A 111 -4.36 -10.83 -25.23
C ASP A 111 -5.52 -11.84 -25.09
N VAL A 112 -6.25 -11.79 -23.97
CA VAL A 112 -7.46 -12.60 -23.74
C VAL A 112 -8.67 -12.08 -24.53
N VAL A 113 -8.75 -10.78 -24.79
CA VAL A 113 -9.89 -10.14 -25.47
C VAL A 113 -9.82 -10.24 -27.01
N LYS A 114 -8.66 -10.58 -27.58
CA LYS A 114 -8.45 -10.60 -29.05
C LYS A 114 -8.77 -11.91 -29.76
N PHE A 115 -9.26 -12.94 -29.07
CA PHE A 115 -9.78 -14.12 -29.75
C PHE A 115 -11.16 -13.80 -30.34
N VAL A 116 -11.18 -13.29 -31.58
CA VAL A 116 -12.37 -13.33 -32.43
C VAL A 116 -12.45 -14.76 -33.00
N GLY A 117 -12.81 -15.70 -32.13
CA GLY A 117 -13.16 -17.06 -32.54
C GLY A 117 -14.64 -17.09 -32.85
N ILE A 118 -15.00 -17.25 -34.13
CA ILE A 118 -16.39 -17.42 -34.55
C ILE A 118 -16.62 -18.91 -34.84
N ASN A 119 -17.71 -19.48 -34.32
CA ASN A 119 -18.08 -20.86 -34.61
C ASN A 119 -18.64 -20.96 -36.04
N ASP A 120 -18.19 -21.94 -36.80
CA ASP A 120 -18.81 -22.30 -38.08
C ASP A 120 -20.16 -23.03 -37.89
N GLU A 121 -20.87 -23.29 -38.99
CA GLU A 121 -22.16 -24.00 -38.98
C GLU A 121 -22.04 -25.45 -38.49
N GLU A 122 -20.84 -26.02 -38.55
CA GLU A 122 -20.51 -27.37 -38.10
C GLU A 122 -20.06 -27.39 -36.62
N GLY A 123 -19.97 -26.23 -35.98
CA GLY A 123 -19.58 -26.06 -34.58
C GLY A 123 -18.06 -25.99 -34.34
N ASN A 124 -17.24 -25.91 -35.39
CA ASN A 124 -15.79 -25.75 -35.26
C ASN A 124 -15.41 -24.27 -35.07
N LEU A 125 -14.39 -24.05 -34.23
CA LEU A 125 -13.92 -22.70 -33.90
C LEU A 125 -12.95 -22.18 -34.97
N ILE A 126 -13.36 -21.16 -35.73
CA ILE A 126 -12.48 -20.49 -36.71
C ILE A 126 -11.76 -19.34 -36.02
N THR A 127 -10.43 -19.45 -35.93
CA THR A 127 -9.54 -18.43 -35.33
C THR A 127 -8.75 -17.64 -36.38
N ASP A 128 -8.73 -18.10 -37.63
CA ASP A 128 -8.05 -17.45 -38.76
C ASP A 128 -8.80 -16.21 -39.24
N ARG A 129 -8.19 -15.03 -39.08
CA ARG A 129 -8.80 -13.73 -39.39
C ARG A 129 -9.25 -13.56 -40.85
N LYS A 130 -8.61 -14.24 -41.80
CA LYS A 130 -8.98 -14.23 -43.22
C LYS A 130 -10.25 -15.05 -43.48
N LYS A 131 -10.35 -16.23 -42.87
CA LYS A 131 -11.50 -17.13 -43.00
C LYS A 131 -12.75 -16.60 -42.30
N VAL A 132 -12.57 -15.85 -41.20
CA VAL A 132 -13.66 -15.15 -40.51
C VAL A 132 -14.31 -14.06 -41.38
N ALA A 133 -13.55 -13.43 -42.29
CA ALA A 133 -14.03 -12.35 -43.14
C ALA A 133 -14.64 -12.81 -44.48
N GLU A 134 -14.54 -14.11 -44.81
CA GLU A 134 -15.04 -14.72 -46.05
C GLU A 134 -16.44 -15.36 -45.88
N ARG A 135 -17.07 -15.17 -44.72
CA ARG A 135 -18.47 -15.49 -44.44
C ARG A 135 -19.36 -14.28 -44.68
#